data_AF-A0A242N8C1-F1
#
_entry.id   AF-A0A242N8C1-F1
#
_cell.length_a   1.000
_cell.length_b   1.000
_cell.length_c   1.000
_cell.angle_alpha   90.00
_cell.angle_beta   90.00
_cell.angle_gamma   90.00
#
_symmetry.space_group_name_H-M   'P 1'
#
loop_
_entity.id
_entity.type
_entity.pdbx_description
1 polymer ?
#
loop_
_entity_poly.entity_id
_entity_poly.type
_entity_poly.pdbx_seq_one_letter_code
_entity_poly.pdbx_strand_id
1 'polypeptide(L)' 'MSEPPNGWVKQVLGFRQFSMRGLTKAQAEWKLVCAALNLRRMANMMAA' A
#
# COMPACT_ATOMS: atom_id res chain seq x y z
N MET A 1 -13.34 11.59 -12.23
CA MET A 1 -12.09 10.83 -12.46
C MET A 1 -11.98 9.74 -11.42
N SER A 2 -11.84 8.48 -11.83
CA SER A 2 -11.39 7.43 -10.91
C SER A 2 -9.92 7.71 -10.61
N GLU A 3 -9.60 8.00 -9.36
CA GLU A 3 -8.19 8.03 -8.95
C GLU A 3 -7.62 6.64 -9.23
N PRO A 4 -6.45 6.50 -9.87
CA PRO A 4 -5.88 5.18 -10.10
C PRO A 4 -5.85 4.42 -8.76
N PRO A 5 -6.10 3.10 -8.72
CA PRO A 5 -6.20 2.34 -7.45
C PRO A 5 -5.02 2.52 -6.49
N ASN A 6 -3.89 2.99 -7.02
CA ASN A 6 -2.68 3.33 -6.27
C ASN A 6 -2.75 4.67 -5.50
N GLY A 7 -3.68 5.58 -5.81
CA GLY A 7 -3.79 6.90 -5.15
C GLY A 7 -4.32 6.78 -3.73
N TRP A 8 -5.42 6.03 -3.56
CA TRP A 8 -5.99 5.75 -2.25
C TRP A 8 -4.97 5.13 -1.27
N VAL A 9 -4.23 4.11 -1.71
CA VAL A 9 -3.29 3.42 -0.81
C VAL A 9 -2.07 4.30 -0.45
N LYS A 10 -1.66 5.22 -1.34
CA LYS A 10 -0.62 6.22 -1.03
C LYS A 10 -1.06 7.19 0.04
N GLN A 11 -2.31 7.67 -0.02
CA GLN A 11 -2.88 8.54 1.01
C GLN A 11 -3.03 7.80 2.35
N VAL A 12 -3.51 6.56 2.31
CA VAL A 12 -3.69 5.73 3.51
C VAL A 12 -2.36 5.41 4.18
N LEU A 13 -1.36 4.93 3.45
CA LEU A 13 -0.07 4.52 4.03
C LEU A 13 0.99 5.62 4.09
N GLY A 14 0.73 6.79 3.50
CA GLY A 14 1.63 7.95 3.55
C GLY A 14 2.90 7.83 2.71
N PHE A 15 2.93 7.02 1.65
CA PHE A 15 4.10 6.88 0.77
C PHE A 15 3.94 7.66 -0.54
N ARG A 16 5.05 8.23 -1.04
CA ARG A 16 5.04 9.12 -2.21
C ARG A 16 4.98 8.36 -3.53
N GLN A 17 5.78 7.30 -3.68
CA GLN A 17 5.90 6.57 -4.94
C GLN A 17 6.46 5.16 -4.73
N PHE A 18 6.19 4.27 -5.68
CA PHE A 18 6.93 3.03 -5.87
C PHE A 18 8.31 3.36 -6.45
N SER A 19 9.34 2.57 -6.14
CA SER A 19 10.65 2.78 -6.76
C SER A 19 10.71 2.22 -8.19
N MET A 20 9.81 1.30 -8.54
CA MET A 20 9.60 0.78 -9.91
C MET A 20 10.89 0.32 -10.62
N ARG A 21 11.80 -0.35 -9.91
CA ARG A 21 13.09 -0.83 -10.45
C ARG A 21 12.95 -2.16 -11.21
N GLY A 22 11.96 -2.26 -12.09
CA GLY A 22 11.59 -3.47 -12.82
C GLY A 22 10.40 -4.22 -12.22
N LEU A 23 9.72 -5.03 -13.05
CA LEU A 23 8.43 -5.64 -12.73
C LEU A 23 8.46 -6.51 -11.47
N THR A 24 9.48 -7.37 -11.33
CA THR A 24 9.63 -8.25 -10.17
C THR A 24 9.79 -7.46 -8.87
N LYS A 25 10.59 -6.38 -8.88
CA LYS A 25 10.77 -5.51 -7.71
C LYS A 25 9.50 -4.72 -7.41
N ALA A 26 8.80 -4.22 -8.43
CA ALA A 26 7.52 -3.55 -8.26
C ALA A 26 6.44 -4.47 -7.65
N GLN A 27 6.39 -5.76 -8.04
CA GLN A 27 5.52 -6.73 -7.40
C GLN A 27 5.88 -6.99 -5.94
N ALA A 28 7.18 -7.03 -5.60
CA ALA A 28 7.61 -7.15 -4.22
C ALA A 28 7.22 -5.92 -3.38
N GLU A 29 7.42 -4.71 -3.92
CA GLU A 29 6.94 -3.47 -3.29
C GLU A 29 5.42 -3.51 -3.08
N TRP A 30 4.65 -4.00 -4.05
CA TRP A 30 3.19 -4.15 -3.93
C TRP A 30 2.79 -5.11 -2.79
N LYS A 31 3.48 -6.24 -2.64
CA LYS A 31 3.25 -7.18 -1.53
C LYS A 31 3.50 -6.52 -0.17
N LEU A 32 4.55 -5.70 -0.05
CA LEU A 32 4.84 -4.94 1.18
C LEU A 32 3.75 -3.91 1.50
N VAL A 33 3.26 -3.20 0.47
CA VAL A 33 2.13 -2.26 0.60
C VAL A 33 0.87 -2.98 1.10
N CYS A 34 0.53 -4.14 0.52
CA CYS A 34 -0.60 -4.94 0.97
C CYS A 34 -0.43 -5.41 2.42
N ALA A 35 0.77 -5.87 2.81
CA ALA A 35 1.05 -6.30 4.17
C ALA A 35 0.87 -5.16 5.18
N ALA A 36 1.43 -3.98 4.90
CA ALA A 36 1.27 -2.79 5.75
C ALA A 36 -0.19 -2.38 5.91
N LEU A 37 -0.97 -2.42 4.81
CA LEU A 37 -2.40 -2.11 4.86
C LEU A 37 -3.19 -3.10 5.72
N ASN A 38 -2.90 -4.40 5.58
CA ASN A 38 -3.55 -5.44 6.38
C ASN A 38 -3.20 -5.31 7.87
N LEU A 39 -1.93 -5.04 8.19
CA LEU A 39 -1.50 -4.79 9.58
C LEU A 39 -2.23 -3.60 10.19
N ARG A 40 -2.34 -2.47 9.48
CA ARG A 40 -3.10 -1.31 9.94
C ARG A 40 -4.57 -1.65 10.21
N ARG A 41 -5.21 -2.42 9.33
CA ARG A 41 -6.60 -2.87 9.52
C ARG A 41 -6.74 -3.76 10.77
N MET A 42 -5.83 -4.71 10.97
CA MET A 42 -5.82 -5.56 12.16
C MET A 42 -5.61 -4.74 13.44
N ALA A 43 -4.69 -3.77 13.43
CA ALA A 43 -4.48 -2.86 14.57
C ALA A 43 -5.76 -2.09 14.92
N ASN A 44 -6.49 -1.58 13.92
CA ASN A 44 -7.77 -0.92 14.14
C ASN A 44 -8.85 -1.87 14.67
N MET A 45 -8.89 -3.12 14.20
CA MET A 45 -9.85 -4.12 14.70
C MET A 45 -9.54 -4.57 16.12
N MET A 46 -8.27 -4.65 16.51
CA MET A 46 -7.86 -5.02 17.87
C MET A 46 -8.03 -3.90 18.89
N ALA A 47 -8.07 -2.64 18.43
CA ALA A 47 -8.27 -1.46 19.29
C ALA A 47 -9.75 -1.12 19.54
N ALA A 48 -10.67 -1.80 18.85
CA ALA A 48 -12.12 -1.68 19.00
C ALA A 48 -12.66 -2.78 19.93
#